data_AF-A0A2C9V416-F1
#
_entry.id   AF-A0A2C9V416-F1
#
_cell.length_a   1.000
_cell.length_b   1.000
_cell.length_c   1.000
_cell.angle_alpha   90.00
_cell.angle_beta   90.00
_cell.angle_gamma   90.00
#
_symmetry.space_group_name_H-M   'P 1'
#
loop_
_entity.id
_entity.type
_entity.pdbx_description
1 polymer ?
#
loop_
_entity_poly.entity_id
_entity_poly.type
_entity_poly.pdbx_seq_one_letter_code
_entity_poly.pdbx_strand_id
1 'polypeptide(L)' 'MSGETALFKFLKPRRRPQSTDVQAAAFWGIAAASAALYIIQPFDWIKKTFIDKEPEGK' A
#
# COMPACT_ATOMS: atom_id res chain seq x y z
N MET A 1 -17.67 7.38 -11.22
CA MET A 1 -16.81 6.18 -11.06
C MET A 1 -16.58 5.49 -12.41
N SER A 2 -15.76 6.05 -13.31
CA SER A 2 -15.67 5.57 -14.72
C SER A 2 -14.28 5.04 -15.15
N GLY A 3 -13.31 4.95 -14.23
CA GLY A 3 -11.93 4.54 -14.57
C GLY A 3 -11.61 3.06 -14.30
N GLU A 4 -12.28 2.43 -13.35
CA GLU A 4 -11.90 1.08 -12.85
C GLU A 4 -12.37 -0.05 -13.77
N THR A 5 -13.44 0.18 -14.53
CA THR A 5 -14.07 -0.81 -15.40
C THR A 5 -13.31 -1.07 -16.72
N ALA A 6 -12.22 -0.34 -17.01
CA ALA A 6 -11.44 -0.51 -18.23
C ALA A 6 -10.22 -1.44 -18.06
N LEU A 7 -9.66 -1.57 -16.85
CA LEU A 7 -8.37 -2.25 -16.62
C LEU A 7 -8.44 -3.78 -16.73
N PHE A 8 -9.61 -4.38 -16.48
CA PHE A 8 -9.77 -5.84 -16.46
C PHE A 8 -10.75 -6.39 -17.51
N LYS A 9 -11.09 -5.59 -18.54
CA LYS A 9 -12.03 -6.00 -19.60
C LYS A 9 -11.54 -7.22 -20.39
N PHE A 10 -10.23 -7.35 -20.57
CA PHE A 10 -9.58 -8.47 -21.26
C PHE A 10 -9.58 -9.78 -20.48
N LEU A 11 -9.85 -9.74 -19.17
CA LEU A 11 -9.99 -10.93 -18.35
C LEU A 11 -11.43 -11.45 -18.40
N LYS A 12 -11.57 -12.76 -18.60
CA LYS A 12 -12.86 -13.48 -18.55
C LYS A 12 -13.59 -13.07 -17.26
N PRO A 13 -14.90 -12.74 -17.28
CA PRO A 13 -15.62 -12.16 -16.14
C PRO A 13 -15.46 -12.90 -14.80
N ARG A 14 -15.26 -14.21 -14.86
CA ARG A 14 -15.06 -15.10 -13.70
C ARG A 14 -13.64 -15.08 -13.11
N ARG A 15 -12.67 -14.45 -13.77
CA ARG A 15 -11.27 -14.31 -13.32
C ARG A 15 -10.89 -12.85 -13.04
N ARG A 16 -11.86 -11.93 -13.08
CA ARG A 16 -11.61 -10.55 -12.69
C ARG A 16 -11.45 -10.52 -11.17
N PRO A 17 -10.40 -9.89 -10.63
CA PRO A 17 -10.31 -9.63 -9.20
C PRO A 17 -11.59 -8.90 -8.79
N GLN A 18 -12.32 -9.45 -7.83
CA GLN A 18 -13.49 -8.77 -7.31
C GLN A 18 -12.98 -7.51 -6.61
N SER A 19 -13.58 -6.34 -6.90
CA SER A 19 -13.15 -5.07 -6.29
C SER A 19 -13.16 -5.16 -4.76
N THR A 20 -14.11 -5.92 -4.20
CA THR A 20 -14.18 -6.28 -2.78
C THR A 20 -12.92 -6.98 -2.27
N ASP A 21 -12.36 -7.92 -3.03
CA ASP A 21 -11.16 -8.67 -2.63
C ASP A 21 -9.91 -7.78 -2.67
N VAL A 22 -9.81 -6.92 -3.67
CA VAL A 22 -8.71 -5.94 -3.78
C VAL A 22 -8.78 -4.95 -2.62
N GLN A 23 -9.97 -4.44 -2.33
CA GLN A 23 -10.20 -3.54 -1.20
C GLN A 23 -9.90 -4.24 0.14
N ALA A 24 -10.34 -5.48 0.32
CA ALA A 24 -10.04 -6.27 1.51
C ALA A 24 -8.53 -6.50 1.67
N ALA A 25 -7.83 -6.88 0.60
CA ALA A 25 -6.38 -7.08 0.63
C ALA A 25 -5.64 -5.78 0.99
N ALA A 26 -6.08 -4.63 0.47
CA ALA A 26 -5.54 -3.33 0.84
C ALA A 26 -5.75 -3.02 2.33
N PHE A 27 -6.96 -3.24 2.85
CA PHE A 27 -7.26 -3.00 4.26
C PHE A 27 -6.50 -3.92 5.19
N TRP A 28 -6.44 -5.22 4.88
CA TRP A 28 -5.66 -6.19 5.65
C TRP A 28 -4.16 -5.89 5.58
N GLY A 29 -3.67 -5.44 4.42
CA GLY A 29 -2.29 -4.98 4.26
C GLY A 29 -1.97 -3.78 5.15
N ILE A 30 -2.83 -2.76 5.17
CA ILE A 30 -2.69 -1.60 6.06
C ILE A 30 -2.71 -2.05 7.53
N ALA A 31 -3.67 -2.89 7.92
CA ALA A 31 -3.77 -3.39 9.29
C ALA A 31 -2.50 -4.13 9.73
N ALA A 32 -1.98 -5.02 8.89
CA ALA A 32 -0.74 -5.75 9.17
C ALA A 32 0.48 -4.82 9.26
N ALA A 33 0.59 -3.86 8.34
CA ALA A 33 1.67 -2.88 8.36
C ALA A 33 1.60 -2.00 9.61
N SER A 34 0.42 -1.52 9.98
CA SER A 34 0.20 -0.75 11.21
C SER A 34 0.54 -1.56 12.46
N ALA A 35 0.16 -2.83 12.52
CA ALA A 35 0.50 -3.71 13.64
C ALA A 35 2.02 -3.93 13.74
N ALA A 36 2.70 -4.16 12.61
CA ALA A 36 4.16 -4.30 12.59
C ALA A 36 4.87 -3.01 13.04
N LEU A 37 4.40 -1.85 12.58
CA LEU A 37 4.90 -0.54 13.02
C LEU A 37 4.68 -0.32 14.52
N TYR A 38 3.54 -0.75 15.06
CA TYR A 38 3.25 -0.65 16.49
C TYR A 38 4.15 -1.54 17.34
N ILE A 39 4.44 -2.77 16.90
CA ILE A 39 5.27 -3.72 17.64
C ILE A 39 6.76 -3.34 17.59
N ILE A 40 7.28 -3.02 16.40
CA ILE A 40 8.71 -2.77 16.19
C ILE A 40 9.09 -1.33 16.58
N GLN A 41 8.12 -0.40 16.55
CA GLN A 41 8.30 1.04 16.79
C GLN A 41 9.55 1.65 16.11
N PRO A 42 9.77 1.44 14.79
CA PRO A 42 11.03 1.80 14.12
C PRO A 42 11.16 3.29 13.79
N PHE A 43 10.47 4.18 14.52
CA PHE A 43 10.29 5.59 14.13
C PHE A 43 11.60 6.38 14.05
N ASP A 44 12.57 6.10 14.94
CA ASP A 44 13.86 6.78 14.91
C ASP A 44 14.70 6.41 13.68
N TRP A 45 14.63 5.14 13.25
CA TRP A 45 15.23 4.70 12.00
C TRP A 45 14.52 5.30 10.78
N ILE A 46 13.18 5.36 10.79
CA ILE A 46 12.38 5.98 9.72
C ILE A 46 12.74 7.46 9.57
N LYS A 47 12.83 8.22 10.67
CA LYS A 47 13.22 9.65 10.64
C LYS A 47 14.58 9.83 9.97
N LYS A 48 15.59 9.08 10.39
CA LYS A 48 16.93 9.13 9.80
C LYS A 48 16.97 8.72 8.33
N THR A 49 16.13 7.77 7.93
CA THR A 49 16.16 7.20 6.57
C THR A 49 15.41 8.06 5.55
N PHE A 50 14.33 8.73 5.97
CA PHE A 50 13.40 9.39 5.06
C PHE A 50 13.16 10.88 5.34
N ILE A 51 13.37 11.37 6.56
CA ILE A 51 13.08 12.76 6.96
C ILE A 51 14.36 13.57 7.09
N ASP A 52 15.37 13.02 7.78
CA ASP A 52 16.66 13.68 8.02
C ASP A 52 17.66 13.44 6.87
N LYS A 53 17.18 13.06 5.67
CA LYS A 53 18.02 13.14 4.48
C LYS A 53 18.29 14.62 4.21
N GLU A 54 19.34 15.14 4.83
CA GLU A 54 19.96 16.38 4.40
C GLU A 54 20.16 16.28 2.88
N PRO A 55 19.75 17.30 2.10
CA PRO A 55 20.23 17.44 0.74
C PRO A 55 21.75 17.64 0.87
N GLU A 56 22.53 16.57 0.72
CA GLU A 56 23.97 16.67 0.47
C GLU A 56 24.16 17.33 -0.89
N GLY A 57 24.00 18.66 -0.89
CA GLY A 57 24.38 19.61 -1.91
C GLY A 57 25.37 20.59 -1.26
N LYS A 58 26.57 20.10 -0.99
CA LYS A 58 27.79 20.90 -1.01
C LYS A 58 28.71 20.32 -2.08
#